data_AF-A0A552LHT8-F1
#
_entry.id   AF-A0A552LHT8-F1
#
_cell.length_a   1.000
_cell.length_b   1.000
_cell.length_c   1.000
_cell.angle_alpha   90.00
_cell.angle_beta   90.00
_cell.angle_gamma   90.00
#
_symmetry.space_group_name_H-M   'P 1'
#
loop_
_entity.id
_entity.type
_entity.pdbx_description
1 polymer ?
#
loop_
_entity_poly.entity_id
_entity_poly.type
_entity_poly.pdbx_seq_one_letter_code
_entity_poly.pdbx_strand_id
1 'polypeptide(L)'
;MPENMRSRSLKARKSRKYSSNRLLRFLRYWYIRLMRLQGHPREIARGFALGVFSGFFPWMGLQIIIAIFLATLFRANKIAAAAGTYISNPVTDLPIFLFNYRLGEFILGQSGRSNVGDIFQTNQSFTEKLASSGGQFLLTLFFGCLLSATVFATITYFVSYRLVHQRYHQRQTRRKR
;
A
#
# COMPACT_ATOMS: atom_id res chain seq x y z
N MET A 1 -55.05 -7.33 22.13
CA MET A 1 -53.79 -7.62 21.42
C MET A 1 -54.02 -7.54 19.91
N PRO A 2 -53.09 -7.04 19.07
CA PRO A 2 -51.66 -7.18 19.34
C PRO A 2 -50.78 -5.92 19.05
N GLU A 3 -49.80 -5.73 19.95
CA GLU A 3 -48.76 -4.68 20.05
C GLU A 3 -47.69 -4.76 18.93
N ASN A 4 -48.10 -4.94 17.68
CA ASN A 4 -47.19 -5.46 16.64
C ASN A 4 -46.59 -4.39 15.73
N MET A 5 -47.06 -3.14 15.83
CA MET A 5 -46.72 -2.10 14.87
C MET A 5 -45.51 -1.24 15.27
N ARG A 6 -45.20 -1.10 16.57
CA ARG A 6 -44.10 -0.22 17.01
C ARG A 6 -42.71 -0.87 16.96
N SER A 7 -42.62 -2.20 16.90
CA SER A 7 -41.33 -2.91 16.82
C SER A 7 -40.72 -2.95 15.41
N ARG A 8 -41.47 -2.53 14.38
CA ARG A 8 -41.01 -2.53 12.98
C ARG A 8 -40.14 -1.33 12.60
N SER A 9 -40.19 -0.20 13.32
CA SER A 9 -39.41 1.00 12.98
C SER A 9 -37.98 1.03 13.52
N LEU A 10 -37.65 0.21 14.54
CA LEU A 10 -36.31 0.19 15.14
C LEU A 10 -35.33 -0.79 14.48
N LYS A 11 -35.81 -1.74 13.66
CA LYS A 11 -34.94 -2.75 13.02
C LYS A 11 -34.41 -2.32 11.65
N ALA A 12 -34.96 -1.27 11.04
CA ALA A 12 -34.61 -0.81 9.70
C ALA A 12 -33.42 0.17 9.62
N ARG A 13 -32.78 0.51 10.75
CA ARG A 13 -31.61 1.41 10.79
C ARG A 13 -30.28 0.68 11.01
N LYS A 14 -30.29 -0.65 11.10
CA LYS A 14 -29.12 -1.48 11.42
C LYS A 14 -28.66 -2.38 10.26
N SER A 15 -28.82 -1.93 9.02
CA SER A 15 -28.32 -2.65 7.83
C SER A 15 -27.48 -1.76 6.92
N ARG A 16 -26.58 -0.92 7.47
CA ARG A 16 -25.52 -0.31 6.66
C ARG A 16 -24.30 -1.23 6.59
N LYS A 17 -24.36 -2.08 5.56
CA LYS A 17 -23.25 -2.38 4.67
C LYS A 17 -22.18 -3.33 5.22
N TYR A 18 -22.59 -4.57 5.46
CA TYR A 18 -21.72 -5.74 5.32
C TYR A 18 -21.38 -5.94 3.84
N SER A 19 -20.41 -5.19 3.31
CA SER A 19 -19.78 -5.51 2.03
C SER A 19 -18.35 -4.98 2.05
N SER A 20 -17.44 -5.79 2.60
CA SER A 20 -16.05 -5.95 2.13
C SER A 20 -15.26 -6.83 3.10
N ASN A 21 -15.62 -8.12 3.19
CA ASN A 21 -15.01 -9.03 4.16
C ASN A 21 -13.54 -9.34 3.85
N ARG A 22 -13.02 -9.02 2.65
CA ARG A 22 -11.61 -9.24 2.28
C ARG A 22 -10.73 -8.06 2.70
N LEU A 23 -11.14 -6.84 2.38
CA LEU A 23 -10.43 -5.63 2.81
C LEU A 23 -10.52 -5.45 4.32
N LEU A 24 -11.66 -5.71 4.96
CA LEU A 24 -11.73 -5.65 6.43
C LEU A 24 -10.83 -6.71 7.09
N ARG A 25 -10.67 -7.89 6.51
CA ARG A 25 -9.74 -8.92 7.04
C ARG A 25 -8.29 -8.52 6.86
N PHE A 26 -7.92 -8.01 5.69
CA PHE A 26 -6.59 -7.48 5.41
C PHE A 26 -6.27 -6.30 6.33
N LEU A 27 -7.16 -5.31 6.38
CA LEU A 27 -7.07 -4.18 7.30
C LEU A 27 -7.01 -4.65 8.74
N ARG A 28 -7.81 -5.65 9.16
CA ARG A 28 -7.78 -6.21 10.53
C ARG A 28 -6.46 -6.92 10.85
N TYR A 29 -5.87 -7.64 9.88
CA TYR A 29 -4.56 -8.27 10.04
C TYR A 29 -3.47 -7.21 10.23
N TRP A 30 -3.42 -6.22 9.32
CA TRP A 30 -2.51 -5.08 9.43
C TRP A 30 -2.74 -4.29 10.70
N TYR A 31 -4.00 -4.16 11.11
CA TYR A 31 -4.43 -3.52 12.33
C TYR A 31 -3.92 -4.22 13.59
N ILE A 32 -4.01 -5.55 13.69
CA ILE A 32 -3.45 -6.31 14.82
C ILE A 32 -1.91 -6.21 14.83
N ARG A 33 -1.27 -6.19 13.65
CA ARG A 33 0.17 -6.02 13.52
C ARG A 33 0.62 -4.62 13.97
N LEU A 34 -0.07 -3.59 13.51
CA LEU A 34 0.03 -2.19 13.94
C LEU A 34 -0.12 -2.02 15.45
N MET A 35 -1.05 -2.75 16.08
CA MET A 35 -1.31 -2.68 17.52
C MET A 35 -0.16 -3.16 18.41
N ARG A 36 0.77 -3.97 17.87
CA ARG A 36 1.97 -4.42 18.58
C ARG A 36 3.12 -3.40 18.53
N LEU A 37 3.04 -2.40 17.65
CA LEU A 37 4.06 -1.36 17.59
C LEU A 37 3.88 -0.35 18.72
N GLN A 38 4.95 -0.13 19.48
CA GLN A 38 5.04 0.95 20.45
C GLN A 38 5.49 2.24 19.73
N GLY A 39 4.72 3.32 19.86
CA GLY A 39 5.06 4.62 19.25
C GLY A 39 3.87 5.58 19.13
N HIS A 40 4.15 6.85 18.81
CA HIS A 40 3.10 7.86 18.65
C HIS A 40 2.28 7.58 17.36
N PRO A 41 0.95 7.78 17.34
CA PRO A 41 0.11 7.46 16.18
C PRO A 41 0.59 8.06 14.85
N ARG A 42 1.15 9.28 14.90
CA ARG A 42 1.70 9.97 13.73
C ARG A 42 2.97 9.31 13.20
N GLU A 43 3.87 8.85 14.08
CA GLU A 43 5.15 8.22 13.69
C GLU A 43 4.92 6.85 13.07
N ILE A 44 3.96 6.09 13.59
CA ILE A 44 3.56 4.80 13.05
C ILE A 44 2.94 4.98 11.66
N ALA A 45 2.00 5.92 11.51
CA ALA A 45 1.37 6.20 10.21
C ALA A 45 2.38 6.65 9.15
N ARG A 46 3.34 7.52 9.52
CA ARG A 46 4.45 7.92 8.63
C ARG A 46 5.31 6.73 8.25
N GLY A 47 5.64 5.86 9.21
CA GLY A 47 6.46 4.68 8.97
C GLY A 47 5.80 3.75 7.95
N PHE A 48 4.52 3.43 8.13
CA PHE A 48 3.77 2.61 7.18
C PHE A 48 3.69 3.21 5.78
N ALA A 49 3.44 4.52 5.68
CA ALA A 49 3.39 5.20 4.39
C ALA A 49 4.74 5.11 3.65
N LEU A 50 5.86 5.32 4.35
CA LEU A 50 7.20 5.21 3.78
C LEU A 50 7.55 3.76 3.40
N GLY A 51 7.12 2.79 4.20
CA GLY A 51 7.30 1.37 3.90
C GLY A 51 6.56 0.94 2.63
N VAL A 52 5.29 1.33 2.50
CA VAL A 52 4.51 1.07 1.28
C VAL A 52 5.12 1.80 0.08
N PHE A 53 5.56 3.05 0.26
CA PHE A 53 6.23 3.80 -0.80
C PHE A 53 7.47 3.04 -1.32
N SER A 54 8.36 2.60 -0.43
CA SER A 54 9.55 1.84 -0.82
C SER A 54 9.22 0.49 -1.45
N GLY A 55 8.14 -0.17 -1.01
CA GLY A 55 7.72 -1.48 -1.53
C GLY A 55 7.07 -1.44 -2.91
N PHE A 56 6.70 -0.28 -3.43
CA PHE A 56 6.20 -0.13 -4.80
C PHE A 56 7.31 -0.04 -5.84
N PHE A 57 8.53 0.28 -5.41
CA PHE A 57 9.68 0.29 -6.30
C PHE A 57 10.34 -1.10 -6.33
N PRO A 58 10.81 -1.57 -7.49
CA PRO A 58 11.44 -2.88 -7.68
C PRO A 58 12.87 -2.95 -7.11
N TRP A 59 13.05 -2.54 -5.85
CA TRP A 59 14.32 -2.71 -5.14
C TRP A 59 14.37 -4.16 -4.61
N MET A 60 14.68 -5.11 -5.49
CA MET A 60 14.81 -6.53 -5.15
C MET A 60 15.69 -6.71 -3.90
N GLY A 61 15.07 -6.97 -2.74
CA GLY A 61 15.73 -7.10 -1.44
C GLY A 61 16.11 -5.79 -0.71
N LEU A 62 16.37 -4.69 -1.41
CA LEU A 62 16.79 -3.41 -0.79
C LEU A 62 15.63 -2.56 -0.24
N GLN A 63 14.37 -2.93 -0.54
CA GLN A 63 13.18 -2.18 -0.11
C GLN A 63 13.12 -1.91 1.40
N ILE A 64 13.51 -2.90 2.24
CA ILE A 64 13.49 -2.77 3.70
C ILE A 64 14.53 -1.75 4.16
N ILE A 65 15.73 -1.81 3.58
CA ILE A 65 16.83 -0.91 3.91
C ILE A 65 16.42 0.53 3.60
N ILE A 66 15.85 0.75 2.41
CA ILE A 66 15.40 2.07 1.98
C ILE A 66 14.22 2.56 2.83
N ALA A 67 13.27 1.69 3.16
CA ALA A 67 12.18 2.03 4.05
C ALA A 67 12.68 2.44 5.45
N ILE A 68 13.64 1.72 6.02
CA ILE A 68 14.24 2.06 7.32
C ILE A 68 15.06 3.34 7.23
N PHE A 69 15.78 3.56 6.14
CA PHE A 69 16.53 4.77 5.88
C PHE A 69 15.60 5.99 5.80
N LEU A 70 14.56 5.92 4.98
CA LEU A 70 13.52 6.95 4.89
C LEU A 70 12.84 7.15 6.24
N ALA A 71 12.51 6.08 6.97
CA ALA A 71 11.91 6.20 8.29
C ALA A 71 12.83 6.93 9.28
N THR A 72 14.14 6.71 9.19
CA THR A 72 15.13 7.42 10.02
C THR A 72 15.18 8.91 9.66
N LEU A 73 15.19 9.23 8.36
CA LEU A 73 15.22 10.62 7.87
C LEU A 73 13.98 11.42 8.28
N PHE A 74 12.79 10.82 8.15
CA PHE A 74 11.51 11.45 8.47
C PHE A 74 11.07 11.31 9.93
N ARG A 75 11.97 10.82 10.81
CA ARG A 75 11.69 10.54 12.23
C ARG A 75 10.40 9.71 12.42
N ALA A 76 10.24 8.69 11.59
CA ALA A 76 9.12 7.76 11.61
C ALA A 76 9.51 6.44 12.29
N ASN A 77 8.51 5.62 12.61
CA ASN A 77 8.77 4.34 13.26
C ASN A 77 9.40 3.35 12.27
N LYS A 78 10.64 2.94 12.54
CA LYS A 78 11.42 2.03 11.67
C LYS A 78 10.78 0.66 11.54
N ILE A 79 10.21 0.12 12.63
CA ILE A 79 9.51 -1.16 12.63
C ILE A 79 8.24 -1.05 11.78
N ALA A 80 7.54 0.08 11.84
CA ALA A 80 6.36 0.34 11.01
C ALA A 80 6.73 0.41 9.53
N ALA A 81 7.86 1.02 9.19
CA ALA A 81 8.34 1.10 7.82
C ALA A 81 8.76 -0.26 7.26
N ALA A 82 9.52 -1.04 8.03
CA ALA A 82 9.84 -2.42 7.65
C ALA A 82 8.58 -3.30 7.54
N ALA A 83 7.57 -3.09 8.39
CA ALA A 83 6.29 -3.78 8.25
C ALA A 83 5.54 -3.34 6.97
N GLY A 84 5.60 -2.05 6.62
CA GLY A 84 4.98 -1.50 5.42
C GLY A 84 5.54 -2.09 4.12
N THR A 85 6.83 -2.43 4.07
CA THR A 85 7.41 -3.10 2.89
C THR A 85 6.90 -4.53 2.72
N TYR A 86 6.52 -5.21 3.81
CA TYR A 86 5.94 -6.57 3.73
C TYR A 86 4.48 -6.59 3.23
N ILE A 87 3.84 -5.43 2.95
CA ILE A 87 2.60 -5.41 2.14
C ILE A 87 2.88 -5.99 0.76
N SER A 88 4.04 -5.67 0.19
CA SER A 88 4.53 -6.10 -1.10
C SER A 88 5.22 -7.47 -0.95
N ASN A 89 4.53 -8.52 -1.38
CA ASN A 89 5.07 -9.88 -1.45
C ASN A 89 5.57 -10.11 -2.89
N PRO A 90 6.70 -10.81 -3.13
CA PRO A 90 7.16 -11.17 -4.48
C PRO A 90 6.06 -11.70 -5.42
N VAL A 91 5.07 -12.41 -4.89
CA VAL A 91 3.91 -12.90 -5.66
C VAL A 91 2.97 -11.76 -6.11
N THR A 92 2.78 -10.73 -5.28
CA THR A 92 1.96 -9.55 -5.61
C THR A 92 2.75 -8.49 -6.39
N ASP A 93 4.07 -8.49 -6.27
CA ASP A 93 4.91 -7.46 -6.89
C ASP A 93 4.95 -7.63 -8.41
N LEU A 94 4.95 -8.87 -8.91
CA LEU A 94 4.87 -9.17 -10.35
C LEU A 94 3.68 -8.48 -11.06
N PRO A 95 2.41 -8.68 -10.65
CA PRO A 95 1.29 -8.00 -11.27
C PRO A 95 1.29 -6.47 -11.02
N ILE A 96 1.81 -6.02 -9.86
CA ILE A 96 1.93 -4.58 -9.57
C ILE A 96 2.94 -3.93 -10.52
N PHE A 97 4.07 -4.57 -10.82
CA PHE A 97 5.06 -4.04 -11.76
C PHE A 97 4.52 -3.96 -13.17
N LEU A 98 3.80 -4.99 -13.63
CA LEU A 98 3.16 -4.94 -14.94
C LEU A 98 2.11 -3.81 -15.00
N PHE A 99 1.35 -3.61 -13.93
CA PHE A 99 0.41 -2.51 -13.82
C PHE A 99 1.11 -1.15 -13.84
N ASN A 100 2.17 -0.95 -13.03
CA ASN A 100 2.93 0.29 -12.96
C ASN A 100 3.59 0.62 -14.30
N TYR A 101 4.12 -0.40 -14.99
CA TYR A 101 4.69 -0.22 -16.32
C TYR A 101 3.65 0.26 -17.33
N ARG A 102 2.49 -0.42 -17.41
CA ARG A 102 1.38 0.00 -18.29
C ARG A 102 0.87 1.39 -17.94
N LEU A 103 0.83 1.72 -16.66
CA LEU A 103 0.41 3.02 -16.16
C LEU A 103 1.42 4.10 -16.55
N GLY A 104 2.73 3.80 -16.49
CA GLY A 104 3.80 4.65 -17.01
C GLY A 104 3.70 4.86 -18.53
N GLU A 105 3.49 3.78 -19.30
CA GLU A 105 3.33 3.87 -20.77
C GLU A 105 2.11 4.70 -21.17
N PHE A 106 1.01 4.56 -20.43
CA PHE A 106 -0.20 5.34 -20.63
C PHE A 106 0.04 6.83 -20.40
N ILE A 107 0.75 7.18 -19.33
CA ILE A 107 1.00 8.58 -18.95
C ILE A 107 2.04 9.24 -19.87
N LEU A 108 3.10 8.52 -20.23
CA LEU A 108 4.15 9.04 -21.12
C LEU A 108 3.71 9.04 -22.60
N GLY A 109 2.49 8.59 -22.92
CA GLY A 109 2.00 8.48 -24.29
C GLY A 109 2.83 7.51 -25.15
N GLN A 110 3.52 6.56 -24.51
CA GLN A 110 4.34 5.54 -25.18
C GLN A 110 3.56 4.23 -25.41
N SER A 111 2.23 4.30 -25.30
CA SER A 111 1.32 3.16 -25.42
C SER A 111 1.57 2.42 -26.74
N GLY A 112 2.18 1.22 -26.67
CA GLY A 112 2.45 0.38 -27.84
C GLY A 112 3.86 0.49 -28.45
N ARG A 113 4.80 1.24 -27.85
CA ARG A 113 6.21 1.24 -28.27
C ARG A 113 7.01 0.05 -27.73
N SER A 114 6.55 -0.57 -26.66
CA SER A 114 7.29 -1.59 -25.94
C SER A 114 6.33 -2.59 -25.32
N ASN A 115 5.80 -3.52 -26.13
CA ASN A 115 5.04 -4.61 -25.55
C ASN A 115 5.98 -5.43 -24.66
N VAL A 116 5.63 -5.56 -23.38
CA VAL A 116 6.28 -6.51 -22.46
C VAL A 116 6.27 -7.93 -23.07
N GLY A 117 5.28 -8.26 -23.90
CA GLY A 117 5.22 -9.50 -24.68
C GLY A 117 6.37 -9.66 -25.68
N ASP A 118 6.84 -8.59 -26.33
CA ASP A 118 7.92 -8.65 -27.33
C ASP A 118 9.29 -8.88 -26.67
N ILE A 119 9.43 -8.45 -25.42
CA ILE A 119 10.63 -8.68 -24.59
C ILE A 119 10.74 -10.18 -24.23
N PHE A 120 9.63 -10.84 -23.92
CA PHE A 120 9.62 -12.26 -23.56
C PHE A 120 9.59 -13.21 -24.77
N GLN A 121 9.18 -12.76 -25.96
CA GLN A 121 9.02 -13.62 -27.14
C GLN A 121 10.18 -13.59 -28.15
N THR A 122 11.09 -12.62 -28.09
CA THR A 122 12.12 -12.47 -29.13
C THR A 122 13.44 -13.13 -28.72
N ASN A 123 13.93 -14.08 -29.53
CA ASN A 123 15.26 -14.72 -29.44
C ASN A 123 16.46 -13.78 -29.72
N GLN A 124 16.29 -12.46 -29.60
CA GLN A 124 17.39 -11.49 -29.71
C GLN A 124 17.96 -11.22 -28.32
N SER A 125 19.27 -11.05 -28.24
CA SER A 125 20.04 -10.77 -27.02
C SER A 125 19.31 -9.73 -26.15
N PHE A 126 18.73 -10.16 -25.02
CA PHE A 126 18.11 -9.27 -24.01
C PHE A 126 19.03 -8.08 -23.67
N THR A 127 20.34 -8.31 -23.72
CA THR A 127 21.43 -7.37 -23.53
C THR A 127 21.45 -6.21 -24.54
N GLU A 128 21.12 -6.43 -25.82
CA GLU A 128 21.15 -5.37 -26.85
C GLU A 128 19.93 -4.44 -26.78
N LYS A 129 18.75 -4.99 -26.49
CA LYS A 129 17.53 -4.18 -26.25
C LYS A 129 17.58 -3.45 -24.90
N LEU A 130 18.18 -4.06 -23.87
CA LEU A 130 18.38 -3.41 -22.58
C LEU A 130 19.44 -2.29 -22.66
N ALA A 131 20.49 -2.45 -23.46
CA ALA A 131 21.50 -1.42 -23.66
C ALA A 131 20.97 -0.20 -24.44
N SER A 132 20.08 -0.41 -25.42
CA SER A 132 19.54 0.68 -26.25
C SER A 132 18.25 1.30 -25.71
N SER A 133 17.37 0.50 -25.10
CA SER A 133 16.03 0.92 -24.66
C SER A 133 15.77 0.71 -23.16
N GLY A 134 16.72 0.13 -22.42
CA GLY A 134 16.58 -0.13 -20.98
C GLY A 134 16.44 1.15 -20.16
N GLY A 135 17.09 2.23 -20.57
CA GLY A 135 16.92 3.54 -19.93
C GLY A 135 15.48 4.06 -20.02
N GLN A 136 14.86 3.98 -21.19
CA GLN A 136 13.45 4.37 -21.37
C GLN A 136 12.50 3.43 -20.63
N PHE A 137 12.76 2.13 -20.66
CA PHE A 137 11.98 1.15 -19.89
C PHE A 137 12.01 1.45 -18.38
N LEU A 138 13.21 1.68 -17.83
CA LEU A 138 13.38 2.05 -16.42
C LEU A 138 12.70 3.37 -16.12
N LEU A 139 12.85 4.40 -16.95
CA LEU A 139 12.20 5.69 -16.73
C LEU A 139 10.68 5.55 -16.70
N THR A 140 10.09 4.86 -17.67
CA THR A 140 8.64 4.60 -17.74
C THR A 140 8.15 3.83 -16.51
N LEU A 141 8.89 2.78 -16.11
CA LEU A 141 8.57 2.00 -14.91
C LEU A 141 8.68 2.84 -13.63
N PHE A 142 9.77 3.58 -13.46
CA PHE A 142 10.00 4.43 -12.29
C PHE A 142 8.96 5.55 -12.20
N PHE A 143 8.51 6.12 -13.32
CA PHE A 143 7.42 7.10 -13.34
C PHE A 143 6.10 6.48 -12.87
N GLY A 144 5.75 5.30 -13.37
CA GLY A 144 4.57 4.55 -12.95
C GLY A 144 4.62 4.15 -11.47
N CYS A 145 5.78 3.68 -11.00
CA CYS A 145 6.04 3.39 -9.59
C CYS A 145 5.92 4.63 -8.72
N LEU A 146 6.53 5.76 -9.10
CA LEU A 146 6.46 7.00 -8.33
C LEU A 146 5.01 7.48 -8.15
N LEU A 147 4.21 7.48 -9.22
CA LEU A 147 2.82 7.92 -9.15
C LEU A 147 1.97 6.99 -8.28
N SER A 148 2.01 5.69 -8.59
CA SER A 148 1.29 4.65 -7.84
C SER A 148 1.69 4.64 -6.36
N ALA A 149 3.00 4.63 -6.06
CA ALA A 149 3.55 4.68 -4.71
C ALA A 149 3.05 5.91 -3.94
N THR A 150 3.00 7.08 -4.57
CA THR A 150 2.53 8.32 -3.92
C THR A 150 1.05 8.21 -3.54
N VAL A 151 0.21 7.70 -4.44
CA VAL A 151 -1.22 7.48 -4.19
C VAL A 151 -1.44 6.47 -3.07
N PHE A 152 -0.81 5.29 -3.16
CA PHE A 152 -0.95 4.24 -2.16
C PHE A 152 -0.34 4.61 -0.81
N ALA A 153 0.80 5.30 -0.77
CA ALA A 153 1.41 5.80 0.46
C ALA A 153 0.51 6.83 1.15
N THR A 154 -0.10 7.74 0.38
CA THR A 154 -1.03 8.75 0.91
C THR A 154 -2.27 8.08 1.52
N ILE A 155 -2.88 7.14 0.80
CA ILE A 155 -4.02 6.36 1.31
C ILE A 155 -3.62 5.61 2.59
N THR A 156 -2.47 4.94 2.57
CA THR A 156 -1.94 4.19 3.72
C THR A 156 -1.72 5.09 4.93
N TYR A 157 -1.21 6.30 4.74
CA TYR A 157 -1.02 7.28 5.80
C TYR A 157 -2.36 7.63 6.47
N PHE A 158 -3.37 8.00 5.68
CA PHE A 158 -4.68 8.38 6.22
C PHE A 158 -5.39 7.22 6.92
N VAL A 159 -5.35 6.02 6.32
CA VAL A 159 -5.94 4.81 6.91
C VAL A 159 -5.24 4.46 8.22
N SER A 160 -3.90 4.43 8.23
CA SER A 160 -3.11 4.13 9.43
C SER A 160 -3.34 5.18 10.51
N TYR A 161 -3.34 6.46 10.16
CA TYR A 161 -3.60 7.55 11.11
C TYR A 161 -4.98 7.43 11.74
N ARG A 162 -6.05 7.25 10.95
CA ARG A 162 -7.42 7.10 11.49
C ARG A 162 -7.55 5.89 12.40
N LEU A 163 -6.99 4.74 12.01
CA LEU A 163 -7.07 3.50 12.78
C LEU A 163 -6.32 3.60 14.13
N VAL A 164 -5.14 4.22 14.13
CA VAL A 164 -4.34 4.36 15.36
C VAL A 164 -4.88 5.49 16.25
N HIS A 165 -5.36 6.59 15.66
CA HIS A 165 -5.96 7.71 16.38
C HIS A 165 -7.21 7.31 17.16
N GLN A 166 -8.13 6.55 16.54
CA GLN A 166 -9.35 6.07 17.20
C GLN A 166 -9.09 5.23 18.45
N ARG A 167 -7.93 4.53 18.53
CA ARG A 167 -7.58 3.66 19.66
C ARG A 167 -6.70 4.33 20.70
N TYR A 168 -5.93 5.36 20.34
CA TYR A 168 -5.21 6.17 21.33
C TYR A 168 -6.19 6.77 22.36
N HIS A 169 -7.35 7.26 21.90
CA HIS A 169 -8.43 7.70 22.80
C HIS A 169 -9.01 6.58 23.66
N GLN A 170 -9.19 5.37 23.12
CA GLN A 170 -9.74 4.24 23.88
C GLN A 170 -8.79 3.69 24.95
N ARG A 171 -7.47 3.75 24.73
CA ARG A 171 -6.46 3.33 25.72
C ARG A 171 -6.35 4.30 26.90
N GLN A 172 -6.48 5.60 26.65
CA GLN A 172 -6.49 6.63 27.70
C GLN A 172 -7.70 6.47 28.64
N THR A 173 -8.89 6.17 28.11
CA THR A 173 -10.09 5.91 28.92
C THR A 173 -10.04 4.62 29.73
N ARG A 174 -9.26 3.61 29.31
CA ARG A 174 -9.09 2.36 30.06
C ARG A 174 -8.02 2.41 31.15
N ARG A 175 -7.12 3.40 31.13
CA ARG A 175 -6.14 3.63 32.22
C ARG A 175 -6.70 4.48 33.37
N LYS A 176 -7.87 5.08 33.20
CA LYS A 176 -8.58 5.87 34.23
C LYS A 176 -9.74 5.10 34.90
N ARG A 177 -9.88 3.81 34.62
CA ARG A 177 -10.76 2.87 35.35
C ARG A 177 -9.87 1.78 35.92
#